data_AF-A0A7H4PFC5-F1
#
_entry.id   AF-A0A7H4PFC5-F1
#
_cell.length_a   1.000
_cell.length_b   1.000
_cell.length_c   1.000
_cell.angle_alpha   90.00
_cell.angle_beta   90.00
_cell.angle_gamma   90.00
#
_symmetry.space_group_name_H-M   'P 1'
#
loop_
_entity.id
_entity.type
_entity.pdbx_description
1 polymer ?
#
loop_
_entity_poly.entity_id
_entity_poly.type
_entity_poly.pdbx_seq_one_letter_code
_entity_poly.pdbx_strand_id
1 'polypeptide(L)'
;MEHLFSWLAFTPERLQAIPGVSTLRGQRLWHQFNLARERPFLRWIQAMGVPIPKTAFARLKEDDWRRMQERNEEQWRRLPGIGAERARQLVTFLHHPDVAALAKWLSGQRVPGF
;
A
#
# COMPACT_ATOMS: atom_id res chain seq x y z
N MET A 1 -0.16 8.99 -15.59
CA MET A 1 0.64 9.21 -14.38
C MET A 1 1.17 7.84 -13.95
N GLU A 2 2.46 7.56 -14.12
CA GLU A 2 3.05 6.33 -13.60
C GLU A 2 3.34 6.53 -12.10
N HIS A 3 2.50 5.98 -11.24
CA HIS A 3 2.70 6.01 -9.78
C HIS A 3 3.57 4.81 -9.34
N LEU A 4 4.05 4.83 -8.09
CA LEU A 4 4.99 3.86 -7.52
C LEU A 4 4.61 2.38 -7.77
N PHE A 5 3.32 2.05 -7.76
CA PHE A 5 2.85 0.67 -7.91
C PHE A 5 2.49 0.24 -9.33
N SER A 6 2.70 1.08 -10.35
CA SER A 6 2.29 0.81 -11.75
C SER A 6 2.82 -0.52 -12.31
N TRP A 7 3.93 -1.02 -11.78
CA TRP A 7 4.51 -2.33 -12.11
C TRP A 7 3.58 -3.51 -11.83
N LEU A 8 2.59 -3.37 -10.92
CA LEU A 8 1.58 -4.43 -10.72
C LEU A 8 0.68 -4.62 -11.93
N ALA A 9 0.54 -3.65 -12.83
CA ALA A 9 -0.27 -3.80 -14.05
C ALA A 9 0.53 -4.41 -15.22
N PHE A 10 1.80 -4.75 -15.03
CA PHE A 10 2.63 -5.25 -16.12
C PHE A 10 2.29 -6.71 -16.45
N THR A 11 2.12 -6.98 -17.74
CA THR A 11 1.95 -8.34 -18.25
C THR A 11 3.31 -8.99 -18.54
N PRO A 12 3.39 -10.32 -18.64
CA PRO A 12 4.62 -11.01 -19.04
C PRO A 12 5.16 -10.50 -20.38
N GLU A 13 4.28 -10.20 -21.34
CA GLU A 13 4.65 -9.71 -22.67
C GLU A 13 5.27 -8.31 -22.58
N ARG A 14 4.67 -7.42 -21.79
CA ARG A 14 5.21 -6.07 -21.55
C ARG A 14 6.59 -6.14 -20.89
N LEU A 15 6.79 -7.04 -19.93
CA LEU A 15 8.08 -7.21 -19.26
C LEU A 15 9.16 -7.72 -20.22
N GLN A 16 8.80 -8.59 -21.17
CA GLN A 16 9.72 -9.12 -22.18
C GLN A 16 10.07 -8.11 -23.28
N ALA A 17 9.20 -7.13 -23.51
CA ALA A 17 9.47 -6.03 -24.43
C ALA A 17 10.49 -5.00 -23.88
N ILE A 18 10.85 -5.09 -22.59
CA ILE A 18 11.84 -4.19 -21.97
C ILE A 18 13.25 -4.59 -22.46
N PRO A 19 14.01 -3.67 -23.10
CA PRO A 19 15.38 -3.95 -23.52
C PRO A 19 16.24 -4.44 -22.35
N GLY A 20 16.94 -5.57 -22.54
CA GLY A 20 17.77 -6.20 -21.50
C GLY A 20 17.05 -7.19 -20.58
N VAL A 21 15.73 -7.36 -20.72
CA VAL A 21 14.96 -8.41 -20.01
C VAL A 21 14.79 -9.63 -20.92
N SER A 22 15.46 -10.74 -20.58
CA SER A 22 15.21 -12.01 -21.27
C SER A 22 13.83 -12.59 -20.91
N THR A 23 13.30 -13.47 -21.74
CA THR A 23 12.03 -14.18 -21.50
C THR A 23 11.96 -14.80 -20.11
N LEU A 24 13.00 -15.52 -19.70
CA LEU A 24 13.09 -16.14 -18.37
C LEU A 24 13.06 -15.11 -17.23
N ARG A 25 13.77 -13.98 -17.39
CA ARG A 25 13.77 -12.90 -16.40
C ARG A 25 12.41 -12.21 -16.31
N GLY A 26 11.75 -11.97 -17.45
CA GLY A 26 10.41 -11.38 -17.52
C GLY A 26 9.37 -12.23 -16.79
N GLN A 27 9.35 -13.54 -17.04
CA GLN A 27 8.46 -14.47 -16.34
C GLN A 27 8.72 -14.51 -14.83
N ARG A 28 10.00 -14.53 -14.41
CA ARG A 28 10.37 -14.51 -12.99
C ARG A 28 9.90 -13.22 -12.30
N LEU A 29 10.08 -12.07 -12.94
CA LEU A 29 9.60 -10.78 -12.42
C LEU A 29 8.08 -10.76 -12.28
N TRP A 30 7.37 -11.22 -13.30
CA TRP A 30 5.91 -11.31 -13.27
C TRP A 30 5.41 -12.19 -12.10
N HIS A 31 6.05 -13.34 -11.89
CA HIS A 31 5.71 -14.20 -10.75
C HIS A 31 5.96 -13.51 -9.41
N GLN A 32 7.08 -12.76 -9.28
CA GLN A 32 7.34 -11.98 -8.07
C GLN A 32 6.30 -10.86 -7.84
N PHE A 33 5.81 -10.23 -8.90
CA PHE A 33 4.74 -9.24 -8.79
C PHE A 33 3.42 -9.86 -8.31
N ASN A 34 3.10 -11.07 -8.77
CA ASN A 34 1.95 -11.82 -8.26
C ASN A 34 2.09 -12.12 -6.77
N LEU A 35 3.25 -12.63 -6.34
CA LEU A 35 3.54 -12.87 -4.92
C LEU A 35 3.52 -11.59 -4.07
N ALA A 36 3.83 -10.44 -4.66
CA ALA A 36 3.77 -9.16 -3.96
C ALA A 36 2.33 -8.79 -3.57
N ARG A 37 1.33 -9.11 -4.41
CA ARG A 37 -0.10 -8.84 -4.12
C ARG A 37 -0.59 -9.56 -2.87
N GLU A 38 -0.04 -10.73 -2.58
CA GLU A 38 -0.40 -11.54 -1.41
C GLU A 38 0.25 -11.06 -0.11
N ARG A 39 1.10 -10.01 -0.17
CA ARG A 39 1.73 -9.47 1.03
C ARG A 39 0.69 -8.82 1.95
N PRO A 40 0.89 -8.87 3.29
CA PRO A 40 -0.06 -8.30 4.24
C PRO A 40 -0.33 -6.82 3.97
N PHE A 41 -1.57 -6.39 4.17
CA PHE A 41 -2.05 -5.01 4.01
C PHE A 41 -1.10 -3.97 4.60
N LEU A 42 -0.65 -4.16 5.86
CA LEU A 42 0.26 -3.23 6.52
C LEU A 42 1.59 -3.01 5.77
N ARG A 43 2.07 -3.99 5.00
CA ARG A 43 3.29 -3.84 4.20
C ARG A 43 3.07 -2.87 3.05
N TRP A 44 1.87 -2.85 2.47
CA TRP A 44 1.48 -1.89 1.45
C TRP A 44 1.31 -0.49 2.03
N ILE A 45 0.72 -0.38 3.22
CA ILE A 45 0.61 0.90 3.96
C ILE A 45 1.99 1.51 4.24
N GLN A 46 2.97 0.70 4.64
CA GLN A 46 4.36 1.14 4.77
C GLN A 46 4.95 1.57 3.42
N ALA A 47 4.73 0.80 2.36
CA ALA A 47 5.24 1.12 1.02
C ALA A 47 4.62 2.39 0.41
N MET A 48 3.40 2.74 0.81
CA MET A 48 2.74 4.01 0.48
C MET A 48 3.34 5.20 1.20
N GLY A 49 4.19 4.98 2.22
CA GLY A 49 4.79 6.04 3.02
C GLY A 49 3.93 6.54 4.17
N VAL A 50 2.86 5.81 4.56
CA VAL A 50 2.03 6.20 5.71
C VAL A 50 2.88 6.13 6.99
N PRO A 51 2.98 7.22 7.78
CA PRO A 51 3.90 7.33 8.91
C PRO A 51 3.39 6.62 10.18
N ILE A 52 3.15 5.30 10.09
CA ILE A 52 2.67 4.48 11.21
C ILE A 52 3.86 4.03 12.08
N PRO A 53 3.84 4.31 13.40
CA PRO A 53 4.92 3.88 14.29
C PRO A 53 4.88 2.37 14.49
N LYS A 54 6.06 1.76 14.64
CA LYS A 54 6.19 0.30 14.79
C LYS A 54 5.37 -0.27 15.95
N THR A 55 5.24 0.49 17.02
CA THR A 55 4.45 0.15 18.21
C THR A 55 2.97 -0.04 17.89
N ALA A 56 2.42 0.69 16.90
CA ALA A 56 1.02 0.61 16.51
C ALA A 56 0.70 -0.56 15.56
N PHE A 57 1.69 -1.17 14.89
CA PHE A 57 1.43 -2.21 13.88
C PHE A 57 0.66 -3.42 14.42
N ALA A 58 0.95 -3.84 15.66
CA ALA A 58 0.25 -4.98 16.25
C ALA A 58 -1.27 -4.74 16.37
N ARG A 59 -1.68 -3.49 16.63
CA ARG A 59 -3.10 -3.10 16.75
C ARG A 59 -3.80 -2.90 15.40
N LEU A 60 -3.02 -2.79 14.33
CA LEU A 60 -3.51 -2.50 12.98
C LEU A 60 -3.45 -3.72 12.05
N LYS A 61 -3.01 -4.88 12.55
CA LYS A 61 -2.75 -6.08 11.74
C LYS A 61 -4.01 -6.61 11.03
N GLU A 62 -5.17 -6.41 11.64
CA GLU A 62 -6.47 -6.86 11.15
C GLU A 62 -7.31 -5.72 10.54
N ASP A 63 -6.69 -4.55 10.34
CA ASP A 63 -7.35 -3.46 9.66
C ASP A 63 -7.32 -3.61 8.15
N ASP A 64 -8.27 -2.93 7.52
CA ASP A 64 -8.31 -2.64 6.11
C ASP A 64 -8.24 -1.11 5.90
N TRP A 65 -8.15 -0.72 4.63
CA TRP A 65 -8.09 0.67 4.20
C TRP A 65 -9.28 1.48 4.71
N ARG A 66 -10.49 0.92 4.64
CA ARG A 66 -11.72 1.58 5.05
C ARG A 66 -11.72 1.91 6.55
N ARG A 67 -11.37 0.94 7.41
CA ARG A 67 -11.27 1.14 8.87
C ARG A 67 -10.19 2.17 9.23
N MET A 68 -9.09 2.21 8.48
CA MET A 68 -8.07 3.25 8.68
C MET A 68 -8.60 4.64 8.33
N GLN A 69 -9.34 4.79 7.22
CA GLN A 69 -9.92 6.07 6.81
C GLN A 69 -11.03 6.55 7.75
N GLU A 70 -11.88 5.64 8.24
CA GLU A 70 -12.97 5.98 9.16
C GLU A 70 -12.47 6.45 10.55
N ARG A 71 -11.18 6.25 10.87
CA ARG A 71 -10.62 6.69 12.14
C ARG A 71 -10.40 8.18 12.20
N ASN A 72 -10.99 8.79 13.23
CA ASN A 72 -10.69 10.16 13.61
C ASN A 72 -9.38 10.26 14.43
N GLU A 73 -8.93 11.50 14.68
CA GLU A 73 -7.70 11.75 15.42
C GLU A 73 -7.68 11.12 16.81
N GLU A 74 -8.81 11.13 17.53
CA GLU A 74 -8.89 10.55 18.88
C GLU A 74 -8.69 9.04 18.87
N GLN A 75 -9.27 8.35 17.89
CA GLN A 75 -9.09 6.91 17.71
C GLN A 75 -7.65 6.59 17.33
N TRP A 76 -7.00 7.41 16.49
CA TRP A 76 -5.58 7.28 16.19
C TRP A 76 -4.71 7.46 17.44
N ARG A 77 -5.01 8.44 18.31
CA ARG A 77 -4.28 8.68 19.56
C ARG A 77 -4.37 7.55 20.58
N ARG A 78 -5.38 6.68 20.50
CA ARG A 78 -5.50 5.50 21.37
C ARG A 78 -4.48 4.42 21.03
N LEU A 79 -3.83 4.51 19.86
CA LEU A 79 -2.81 3.55 19.46
C LEU A 79 -1.45 3.89 20.08
N PRO A 80 -0.66 2.88 20.47
CA PRO A 80 0.62 3.09 21.13
C PRO A 80 1.62 3.81 20.21
N GLY A 81 2.21 4.89 20.70
CA GLY A 81 3.20 5.70 19.97
C GLY A 81 2.60 6.75 19.02
N ILE A 82 1.28 6.98 19.06
CA ILE A 82 0.61 8.01 18.26
C ILE A 82 0.15 9.16 19.17
N GLY A 83 0.91 10.26 19.15
CA GLY A 83 0.51 11.52 19.79
C GLY A 83 -0.43 12.36 18.91
N ALA A 84 -0.87 13.50 19.42
CA ALA A 84 -1.83 14.38 18.72
C ALA A 84 -1.33 14.86 17.34
N GLU A 85 -0.06 15.24 17.23
CA GLU A 85 0.52 15.68 15.96
C GLU A 85 0.54 14.56 14.91
N ARG A 86 0.97 13.36 15.31
CA ARG A 86 1.02 12.20 14.42
C ARG A 86 -0.37 11.72 14.04
N ALA A 87 -1.35 11.81 14.94
CA ALA A 87 -2.75 11.51 14.63
C ALA A 87 -3.30 12.45 13.55
N ARG A 88 -3.06 13.76 13.66
CA ARG A 88 -3.41 14.74 12.61
C ARG A 88 -2.75 14.39 11.28
N GLN A 89 -1.44 14.14 11.30
CA GLN A 89 -0.70 13.78 10.09
C GLN A 89 -1.27 12.52 9.41
N LEU A 90 -1.63 11.50 10.20
CA LEU A 90 -2.24 10.27 9.68
C LEU A 90 -3.60 10.54 9.04
N VAL A 91 -4.48 11.29 9.72
CA VAL A 91 -5.79 11.65 9.16
C VAL A 91 -5.61 12.43 7.86
N THR A 92 -4.76 13.47 7.84
CA THR A 92 -4.47 14.26 6.63
C THR A 92 -3.91 13.40 5.51
N PHE A 93 -2.96 12.50 5.80
CA PHE A 93 -2.35 11.63 4.80
C PHE A 93 -3.36 10.66 4.19
N LEU A 94 -4.17 10.00 5.02
CA LEU A 94 -5.15 8.99 4.59
C LEU A 94 -6.32 9.59 3.78
N HIS A 95 -6.61 10.88 3.99
CA HIS A 95 -7.64 11.61 3.25
C HIS A 95 -7.08 12.39 2.04
N HIS A 96 -5.77 12.38 1.82
CA HIS A 96 -5.18 13.09 0.69
C HIS A 96 -5.68 12.49 -0.64
N PRO A 97 -6.11 13.30 -1.63
CA PRO A 97 -6.69 12.81 -2.89
C PRO A 97 -5.79 11.80 -3.62
N ASP A 98 -4.48 12.06 -3.68
CA ASP A 98 -3.53 11.15 -4.35
C ASP A 98 -3.41 9.80 -3.63
N VAL A 99 -3.48 9.81 -2.30
CA VAL A 99 -3.41 8.59 -1.49
C VAL A 99 -4.70 7.79 -1.65
N ALA A 100 -5.85 8.46 -1.65
CA ALA A 100 -7.14 7.82 -1.93
C ALA A 100 -7.21 7.23 -3.35
N ALA A 101 -6.68 7.95 -4.35
CA ALA A 101 -6.59 7.46 -5.72
C ALA A 101 -5.67 6.22 -5.82
N LEU A 102 -4.53 6.24 -5.11
CA LEU A 102 -3.61 5.10 -5.05
C LEU A 102 -4.23 3.88 -4.38
N ALA A 103 -4.93 4.07 -3.26
CA ALA A 103 -5.65 3.01 -2.57
C ALA A 103 -6.73 2.38 -3.48
N LYS A 104 -7.53 3.22 -4.16
CA LYS A 104 -8.51 2.75 -5.15
C LYS A 104 -7.86 1.95 -6.28
N TRP A 105 -6.70 2.40 -6.76
CA TRP A 105 -5.95 1.68 -7.79
C TRP A 105 -5.46 0.31 -7.29
N LEU A 106 -4.91 0.23 -6.07
CA LEU A 106 -4.47 -1.02 -5.44
C LEU A 106 -5.63 -2.01 -5.24
N SER A 107 -6.81 -1.52 -4.84
CA SER A 107 -8.04 -2.31 -4.78
C SER A 107 -8.38 -2.90 -6.16
N GLY A 108 -8.30 -2.09 -7.21
CA GLY A 108 -8.46 -2.55 -8.60
C GLY A 108 -7.43 -3.59 -9.05
N GLN A 109 -6.23 -3.58 -8.46
CA GLN A 109 -5.20 -4.61 -8.66
C GLN A 109 -5.40 -5.86 -7.79
N ARG A 110 -6.51 -5.96 -7.04
CA ARG A 110 -6.84 -7.08 -6.13
C ARG A 110 -5.84 -7.26 -5.00
N VAL A 111 -5.25 -6.17 -4.50
CA VAL A 111 -4.41 -6.22 -3.29
C VAL A 111 -5.33 -6.34 -2.06
N PRO A 112 -5.20 -7.40 -1.23
CA PRO A 112 -6.06 -7.59 -0.07
C PRO A 112 -5.96 -6.44 0.94
N GLY A 113 -7.11 -6.00 1.44
CA GLY A 113 -7.22 -4.91 2.42
C GLY A 113 -7.40 -3.51 1.84
N PHE A 114 -7.44 -3.34 0.50
CA PHE A 114 -7.77 -2.08 -0.17
C PHE A 114 -9.11 -2.11 -0.90
#